data_AF-A0A0G0JJB6-F1
#
_entry.id   AF-A0A0G0JJB6-F1
#
_cell.length_a   1.000
_cell.length_b   1.000
_cell.length_c   1.000
_cell.angle_alpha   90.00
_cell.angle_beta   90.00
_cell.angle_gamma   90.00
#
_symmetry.space_group_name_H-M   'P 1'
#
loop_
_entity.id
_entity.type
_entity.pdbx_description
1 polymer ?
#
loop_
_entity_poly.entity_id
_entity_poly.type
_entity_poly.pdbx_seq_one_letter_code
_entity_poly.pdbx_strand_id
1 'polypeptide(L)' 'MTRKKTMNGNIVQTLNPKSQTYVLIDRKEGKIISYHPRKNTPYKNIPILRKHNG' A
#
# COMPACT_ATOMS: atom_id res chain seq x y z
N MET A 1 16.29 3.43 22.09
CA MET A 1 15.07 2.62 21.82
C MET A 1 14.54 2.98 20.45
N THR A 2 15.00 2.30 19.40
CA THR A 2 14.53 2.51 18.03
C THR A 2 13.12 1.95 17.92
N ARG A 3 12.09 2.81 17.86
CA ARG A 3 10.72 2.36 17.58
C ARG A 3 10.78 1.57 16.27
N LYS A 4 10.62 0.25 16.34
CA LYS A 4 10.28 -0.55 15.15
C LYS A 4 9.08 0.16 14.55
N LYS A 5 9.22 0.70 13.33
CA LYS A 5 8.14 1.33 12.59
C LYS A 5 7.13 0.22 12.31
N THR A 6 6.26 -0.03 13.29
CA THR A 6 5.06 -0.85 13.12
C THR A 6 4.39 -0.27 11.91
N MET A 7 4.30 -1.06 10.83
CA MET A 7 3.48 -0.70 9.69
C MET A 7 2.08 -0.52 10.26
N ASN A 8 1.69 0.73 10.51
CA ASN A 8 0.36 1.08 10.98
C ASN A 8 -0.60 0.27 10.08
N GLY A 9 -1.54 -0.48 10.66
CA GLY A 9 -2.52 -1.26 9.89
C GLY A 9 -3.37 -0.42 8.92
N ASN A 10 -3.14 0.88 8.90
CA ASN A 10 -3.68 1.87 7.97
C ASN A 10 -2.94 1.91 6.63
N ILE A 11 -1.74 1.32 6.50
CA ILE A 11 -1.02 1.27 5.23
C ILE A 11 -1.45 0.03 4.46
N VAL A 12 -1.99 0.23 3.26
CA VAL A 12 -2.37 -0.81 2.32
C VAL A 12 -1.69 -0.58 0.98
N GLN A 13 -1.72 -1.58 0.10
CA GLN A 13 -1.26 -1.45 -1.27
C GLN A 13 -2.38 -1.66 -2.27
N THR A 14 -2.31 -1.00 -3.43
CA THR A 14 -3.21 -1.30 -4.57
C THR A 14 -2.44 -1.21 -5.88
N LEU A 15 -2.89 -1.97 -6.88
CA LEU A 15 -2.34 -1.85 -8.24
C LEU A 15 -2.91 -0.59 -8.89
N ASN A 16 -2.04 0.30 -9.35
CA ASN A 16 -2.46 1.42 -10.18
C ASN A 16 -2.65 0.92 -11.63
N PRO A 17 -3.89 0.93 -12.18
CA PRO A 17 -4.15 0.42 -13.52
C PRO A 17 -3.51 1.26 -14.62
N LYS A 18 -3.20 2.55 -14.36
CA LYS A 18 -2.57 3.43 -15.35
C LYS A 18 -1.09 3.09 -15.56
N SER A 19 -0.37 2.80 -14.48
CA SER A 19 1.08 2.54 -14.53
C SER A 19 1.46 1.07 -14.42
N GLN A 20 0.50 0.18 -14.10
CA GLN A 20 0.72 -1.23 -13.81
C GLN A 20 1.74 -1.44 -12.68
N THR A 21 1.67 -0.57 -11.67
CA THR A 21 2.60 -0.56 -10.52
C THR A 21 1.81 -0.51 -9.22
N TYR A 22 2.25 -1.27 -8.21
CA TYR A 22 1.65 -1.21 -6.89
C TYR A 22 2.02 0.10 -6.18
N VAL A 23 1.06 0.70 -5.50
CA VAL A 23 1.25 1.92 -4.72
C VAL A 23 0.85 1.68 -3.28
N LEU A 24 1.58 2.28 -2.32
CA LEU A 24 1.20 2.30 -0.92
C LEU A 24 0.24 3.46 -0.68
N ILE A 25 -0.86 3.18 0.02
CA ILE A 25 -1.89 4.14 0.39
C ILE A 25 -1.97 4.19 1.90
N ASP A 26 -1.97 5.40 2.46
CA ASP A 26 -2.40 5.62 3.84
C ASP A 26 -3.92 5.78 3.87
N ARG A 27 -4.62 4.82 4.50
CA ARG A 27 -6.09 4.84 4.64
C ARG A 27 -6.60 5.97 5.51
N LYS A 28 -5.79 6.52 6.41
CA LYS A 28 -6.18 7.62 7.29
C LYS A 28 -6.14 8.95 6.53
N GLU A 29 -5.10 9.16 5.73
CA GLU A 29 -4.95 10.39 4.95
C GLU A 29 -5.62 10.33 3.57
N GLY A 30 -5.91 9.13 3.08
CA GLY A 30 -6.52 8.92 1.76
C GLY A 30 -5.56 9.22 0.60
N LYS A 31 -4.24 9.09 0.82
CA LYS A 31 -3.21 9.50 -0.14
C LYS A 31 -2.22 8.38 -0.44
N ILE A 32 -1.63 8.45 -1.63
CA ILE A 32 -0.50 7.59 -2.02
C ILE A 32 0.76 8.11 -1.33
N ILE A 33 1.45 7.25 -0.61
CA ILE A 33 2.68 7.58 0.12
C ILE A 33 3.94 7.04 -0.58
N SER A 34 3.79 6.05 -1.46
CA SER A 34 4.93 5.47 -2.18
C SER A 34 4.51 4.69 -3.43
N TYR A 35 5.41 4.62 -4.41
CA TYR A 35 5.25 3.88 -5.65
C TYR A 35 6.26 2.73 -5.68
N HIS A 36 5.80 1.53 -6.02
CA HIS A 36 6.69 0.37 -6.11
C HIS A 36 7.68 0.56 -7.27
N PRO A 37 8.98 0.30 -7.09
CA PRO A 37 9.96 0.50 -8.17
C PRO A 37 9.81 -0.53 -9.31
N ARG A 38 9.25 -1.71 -9.01
CA ARG A 38 9.00 -2.76 -10.01
C ARG A 38 7.53 -2.78 -10.43
N LYS A 39 7.29 -2.91 -11.73
CA LYS A 39 5.95 -3.13 -12.29
C LYS A 39 5.40 -4.49 -11.88
N ASN A 40 4.08 -4.59 -11.76
CA ASN A 40 3.31 -5.81 -11.46
C ASN A 40 3.77 -6.61 -10.22
N THR A 41 4.58 -6.01 -9.35
CA THR A 41 5.12 -6.67 -8.16
C THR A 41 4.54 -5.99 -6.93
N PRO A 42 3.82 -6.71 -6.04
CA PRO A 42 3.32 -6.16 -4.80
C PRO A 42 4.44 -6.00 -3.76
N TYR A 43 4.25 -5.09 -2.82
CA TYR A 43 5.06 -5.00 -1.61
C TYR A 43 4.88 -6.26 -0.75
N LYS A 44 5.98 -6.78 -0.22
CA LYS A 44 5.96 -7.91 0.70
C LYS A 44 5.36 -7.48 2.05
N ASN A 45 4.48 -8.31 2.62
CA ASN A 45 3.86 -8.11 3.94
C ASN A 45 2.99 -6.85 4.09
N ILE A 46 2.55 -6.23 2.98
CA ILE A 46 1.56 -5.16 3.01
C ILE A 46 0.21 -5.72 2.54
N PRO A 47 -0.90 -5.50 3.25
CA PRO A 47 -2.22 -5.93 2.80
C PRO A 47 -2.65 -5.21 1.51
N ILE A 48 -3.21 -5.96 0.56
CA ILE A 48 -3.83 -5.39 -0.64
C ILE A 48 -5.18 -4.77 -0.25
N LEU A 49 -5.45 -3.56 -0.74
CA LEU A 49 -6.74 -2.90 -0.61
C LEU A 49 -7.80 -3.76 -1.28
N ARG A 50 -8.73 -4.29 -0.48
CA ARG A 50 -9.87 -5.08 -0.95
C ARG A 50 -11.13 -4.25 -0.81
N LYS A 51 -12.01 -4.34 -1.80
CA LYS A 51 -13.38 -3.83 -1.66
C LYS A 51 -14.08 -4.69 -0.60
N HIS A 52 -14.64 -4.05 0.42
CA HIS A 52 -15.57 -4.72 1.31
C HIS A 52 -16.92 -4.76 0.57
N ASN A 53 -17.33 -5.93 0.10
CA ASN A 53 -18.70 -6.12 -0.39
C ASN A 53 -19.58 -6.23 0.87
N GLY A 54 -20.06 -5.08 1.34
CA GLY A 54 -21.19 -5.02 2.26
C GLY A 54 -22.50 -5.16 1.49
#